data_AF-A0A950NIA1-F1
#
_entry.id   AF-A0A950NIA1-F1
#
_cell.length_a   1.000
_cell.length_b   1.000
_cell.length_c   1.000
_cell.angle_alpha   90.00
_cell.angle_beta   90.00
_cell.angle_gamma   90.00
#
_symmetry.space_group_name_H-M   'P 1'
#
loop_
_entity.id
_entity.type
_entity.pdbx_description
1 polymer ?
#
loop_
_entity_poly.entity_id
_entity_poly.type
_entity_poly.pdbx_seq_one_letter_code
_entity_poly.pdbx_strand_id
1 'polypeptide(L)' 'MDKIIVHGGRALAGTVKVSGSKNSALPIIAATLLTRDECIIHRVPDLSDVHYLLQILTHLGADVERASGTVT' A
#
# COMPACT_ATOMS: atom_id res chain seq x y z
N MET A 1 3.11 -20.66 -9.65
CA MET A 1 3.89 -20.61 -8.40
C MET A 1 5.11 -19.77 -8.70
N ASP A 2 5.11 -18.54 -8.21
CA ASP A 2 6.14 -17.58 -8.57
C ASP A 2 7.45 -17.94 -7.87
N LYS A 3 8.56 -17.69 -8.55
CA LYS A 3 9.90 -17.98 -8.05
C LYS A 3 10.78 -16.77 -8.25
N ILE A 4 11.56 -16.44 -7.23
CA ILE A 4 12.65 -15.49 -7.32
C ILE A 4 13.94 -16.30 -7.37
N ILE A 5 14.67 -16.23 -8.49
CA ILE A 5 15.99 -16.87 -8.64
C ILE A 5 17.06 -15.78 -8.46
N VAL A 6 17.92 -15.94 -7.46
CA VAL A 6 18.98 -14.97 -7.14
C VAL A 6 20.32 -15.53 -7.58
N HIS A 7 21.02 -14.81 -8.46
CA HIS A 7 22.41 -15.11 -8.83
C HIS A 7 23.35 -14.22 -8.01
N GLY A 8 24.03 -14.83 -7.03
CA GLY A 8 24.95 -14.13 -6.13
C GLY A 8 26.29 -13.73 -6.76
N GLY A 9 27.24 -13.33 -5.92
CA GLY A 9 28.62 -13.04 -6.33
C GLY A 9 28.92 -11.58 -6.68
N ARG A 10 27.96 -10.66 -6.51
CA ARG A 10 28.14 -9.21 -6.72
C ARG A 10 27.67 -8.43 -5.50
N ALA A 11 28.52 -7.56 -4.97
CA ALA A 11 28.15 -6.63 -3.92
C ALA A 11 27.16 -5.58 -4.47
N LEU A 12 26.14 -5.22 -3.69
CA LEU A 12 25.22 -4.14 -4.02
C LEU A 12 25.84 -2.78 -3.68
N ALA A 13 25.68 -1.81 -4.55
CA ALA A 13 26.09 -0.42 -4.33
C ALA A 13 25.05 0.53 -4.92
N GLY A 14 24.71 1.58 -4.18
CA GLY A 14 23.72 2.59 -4.58
C GLY A 14 22.70 2.87 -3.47
N THR A 15 21.64 3.59 -3.83
CA THR A 15 20.56 3.98 -2.92
C THR A 15 19.21 3.62 -3.53
N VAL A 16 18.28 3.19 -2.68
CA VAL A 16 16.89 2.92 -3.08
C VAL A 16 15.95 3.75 -2.22
N LYS A 17 14.84 4.19 -2.81
CA LYS A 17 13.77 4.88 -2.08
C LYS A 17 12.80 3.83 -1.54
N VAL A 18 12.60 3.82 -0.22
CA VAL A 18 11.63 2.93 0.42
C VAL A 18 10.21 3.51 0.35
N SER A 19 9.22 2.63 0.23
CA SER A 19 7.81 2.98 0.34
C SER A 19 7.42 3.35 1.78
N GLY A 20 6.16 3.75 2.00
CA GLY A 20 5.62 3.89 3.35
C GLY A 20 5.53 2.55 4.10
N SER A 21 5.27 2.65 5.40
CA SER A 21 5.13 1.49 6.28
C SER A 21 3.78 0.81 6.09
N LYS A 22 3.77 -0.51 5.85
CA LYS A 22 2.56 -1.35 5.88
C LYS A 22 1.79 -1.15 7.20
N ASN A 23 2.52 -1.22 8.32
CA ASN A 23 1.93 -1.23 9.65
C ASN A 23 1.37 0.15 10.06
N SER A 24 1.75 1.21 9.35
CA SER A 24 1.10 2.52 9.48
C SER A 24 -0.05 2.67 8.49
N ALA A 25 0.13 2.24 7.24
CA ALA A 25 -0.87 2.40 6.19
C ALA A 25 -2.17 1.66 6.49
N LEU A 26 -2.12 0.39 6.92
CA LEU A 26 -3.31 -0.41 7.18
C LEU A 26 -4.26 0.21 8.24
N PRO A 27 -3.80 0.59 9.46
CA PRO A 27 -4.68 1.23 10.43
C PRO A 27 -5.13 2.63 10.00
N ILE A 28 -4.31 3.39 9.28
CA ILE A 28 -4.73 4.70 8.73
C ILE A 28 -5.87 4.53 7.72
N ILE A 29 -5.75 3.56 6.80
CA ILE A 29 -6.80 3.23 5.83
C ILE A 29 -8.06 2.76 6.55
N ALA A 30 -7.95 1.94 7.60
CA ALA A 30 -9.13 1.53 8.36
C ALA A 30 -9.78 2.70 9.12
N ALA A 31 -9.00 3.67 9.59
CA ALA A 31 -9.51 4.83 10.32
C ALA A 31 -10.32 5.80 9.44
N THR A 32 -10.21 5.73 8.11
CA THR A 32 -11.02 6.58 7.21
C THR A 32 -12.52 6.29 7.35
N LEU A 33 -12.89 5.08 7.79
CA LEU A 33 -14.27 4.71 8.11
C LEU A 33 -14.90 5.55 9.23
N LEU A 34 -14.09 6.29 10.00
CA LEU A 34 -14.55 7.10 11.13
C LEU A 34 -14.99 8.51 10.72
N THR A 35 -14.83 8.90 9.44
CA THR A 35 -15.28 10.18 8.91
C THR A 35 -16.06 10.00 7.62
N ARG A 36 -16.81 11.04 7.23
CA ARG A 36 -17.46 11.14 5.92
C ARG A 36 -16.66 12.01 4.94
N ASP A 37 -15.63 12.69 5.43
CA ASP A 37 -14.78 13.55 4.61
C ASP A 37 -13.83 12.69 3.76
N GLU A 38 -13.46 13.21 2.58
CA GLU A 38 -12.46 12.61 1.72
C GLU A 38 -11.11 12.48 2.47
N CYS A 39 -10.49 11.31 2.37
CA CYS A 39 -9.24 10.97 3.06
C CYS A 39 -8.13 10.67 2.06
N ILE A 40 -7.19 11.60 1.88
CA ILE A 40 -6.07 11.43 0.94
C ILE A 40 -4.84 10.90 1.69
N ILE A 41 -4.40 9.67 1.37
CA ILE A 41 -3.28 9.01 2.03
C ILE A 41 -2.11 8.85 1.05
N HIS A 42 -1.00 9.51 1.32
CA HIS A 42 0.21 9.43 0.50
C HIS A 42 1.20 8.35 0.97
N ARG A 43 2.06 7.93 0.05
CA ARG A 43 3.13 6.93 0.25
C ARG A 43 2.62 5.57 0.73
N VAL A 44 1.40 5.19 0.36
CA VAL A 44 0.87 3.85 0.63
C VAL A 44 1.69 2.81 -0.13
N PRO A 45 2.27 1.81 0.56
CA PRO A 45 3.11 0.80 -0.09
C PRO A 45 2.30 -0.11 -1.02
N ASP A 46 2.96 -0.68 -2.03
CA ASP A 46 2.36 -1.62 -2.97
C ASP A 46 2.51 -3.06 -2.48
N LEU A 47 1.54 -3.49 -1.67
CA LEU A 47 1.54 -4.79 -1.01
C LEU A 47 0.15 -5.41 -1.11
N SER A 48 0.09 -6.75 -1.18
CA SER A 48 -1.17 -7.48 -1.28
C SER A 48 -2.11 -7.19 -0.12
N ASP A 49 -1.60 -7.04 1.11
CA ASP A 49 -2.42 -6.66 2.28
C ASP A 49 -3.15 -5.33 2.08
N VAL A 50 -2.48 -4.33 1.50
CA VAL A 50 -3.09 -3.04 1.19
C VAL A 50 -4.17 -3.23 0.13
N HIS A 51 -3.87 -3.97 -0.94
CA HIS A 51 -4.83 -4.21 -2.01
C HIS A 51 -6.10 -4.91 -1.51
N TYR A 52 -5.96 -5.96 -0.69
CA TYR A 52 -7.10 -6.65 -0.10
C TYR A 52 -7.90 -5.76 0.85
N LEU A 53 -7.24 -4.92 1.65
CA LEU A 53 -7.96 -3.98 2.52
C LEU A 53 -8.78 -2.98 1.70
N LEU A 54 -8.20 -2.39 0.65
CA LEU A 54 -8.92 -1.47 -0.24
C LEU A 54 -10.11 -2.16 -0.92
N GLN A 55 -9.93 -3.40 -1.40
CA GLN A 55 -11.03 -4.19 -1.93
C GLN A 55 -12.14 -4.39 -0.90
N ILE A 56 -11.81 -4.75 0.35
CA ILE A 56 -12.81 -4.90 1.42
C ILE A 56 -13.58 -3.59 1.62
N LEU A 57 -12.88 -2.44 1.68
CA LEU A 57 -13.53 -1.14 1.82
C LEU A 57 -14.48 -0.84 0.64
N THR A 58 -14.06 -1.12 -0.60
CA THR A 58 -14.92 -0.98 -1.78
C THR A 58 -16.17 -1.88 -1.69
N HIS A 59 -16.02 -3.12 -1.23
CA HIS A 59 -17.17 -4.03 -1.04
C HIS A 59 -18.11 -3.57 0.09
N LEU A 60 -17.60 -2.83 1.07
CA LEU A 60 -18.41 -2.19 2.12
C LEU A 60 -19.08 -0.88 1.65
N GLY A 61 -18.83 -0.45 0.41
CA GLY A 61 -19.45 0.71 -0.21
C GLY A 61 -18.62 2.00 -0.17
N ALA A 62 -17.35 1.94 0.22
CA ALA A 62 -16.44 3.08 0.08
C ALA A 62 -16.05 3.27 -1.39
N ASP A 63 -16.01 4.51 -1.86
CA ASP A 63 -15.34 4.84 -3.11
C ASP A 63 -13.83 4.94 -2.83
N VAL A 64 -13.03 4.20 -3.59
CA VAL A 64 -11.59 4.06 -3.33
C VAL A 64 -10.85 4.07 -4.64
N GLU A 65 -9.97 5.06 -4.81
CA GLU A 65 -9.02 5.11 -5.92
C GLU A 65 -7.58 4.97 -5.43
N ARG A 66 -6.72 4.42 -6.29
CA ARG A 66 -5.30 4.28 -6.00
C ARG A 66 -4.44 4.59 -7.22
N ALA A 67 -3.55 5.56 -7.08
CA ALA A 67 -2.59 5.94 -8.11
C ALA A 67 -1.26 6.35 -7.50
N SER A 68 -0.15 5.78 -8.00
CA SER A 68 1.22 6.23 -7.68
C SER A 68 1.54 6.33 -6.17
N GLY A 69 1.06 5.38 -5.38
CA GLY A 69 1.25 5.37 -3.93
C GLY A 69 0.38 6.37 -3.16
N THR A 70 -0.62 6.97 -3.80
CA THR A 70 -1.70 7.72 -3.16
C THR A 70 -2.98 6.89 -3.20
N VAL A 71 -3.72 6.89 -2.10
CA VAL A 71 -5.07 6.34 -1.98
C VAL A 71 -6.00 7.48 -1.61
N THR A 72 -7.15 7.54 -2.27
CA THR A 72 -8.26 8.45 -1.99
C THR A 72 -9.51 7.64 -1.74
#